data_AF-A0A3N7HFD2-F1
#
_entry.id   AF-A0A3N7HFD2-F1
#
_cell.length_a   1.000
_cell.length_b   1.000
_cell.length_c   1.000
_cell.angle_alpha   90.00
_cell.angle_beta   90.00
_cell.angle_gamma   90.00
#
_symmetry.space_group_name_H-M   'P 1'
#
loop_
_entity.id
_entity.type
_entity.pdbx_description
1 polymer ?
#
loop_
_entity_poly.entity_id
_entity_poly.type
_entity_poly.pdbx_seq_one_letter_code
_entity_poly.pdbx_strand_id
1 'polypeptide(L)'
;MDFFHSQNQHSPKHQNSSNKKRLTHDQVRLLERTFTTTKKLEPELKVQLANQLGVPPRQIAIWYQNKRARWKTQSLELDYNSLHAKLEDALADRRRLEREVVQLQEELRRAQQMVFHLNQGPAQPPVNVSSNSSCDEGGSSSLHEEANGEVLQLEELYACLYGAGGSTWG
;
A
#
# COMPACT_ATOMS: atom_id res chain seq x y z
N MET A 1 64.89 -45.54 -33.19
CA MET A 1 64.22 -46.38 -32.18
C MET A 1 63.54 -45.44 -31.20
N ASP A 2 62.23 -45.28 -31.05
CA ASP A 2 61.00 -45.86 -31.62
C ASP A 2 59.90 -44.81 -31.36
N PHE A 3 59.16 -44.35 -32.37
CA PHE A 3 57.82 -44.81 -32.71
C PHE A 3 56.84 -44.89 -31.52
N PHE A 4 55.99 -43.87 -31.35
CA PHE A 4 54.57 -44.08 -31.04
C PHE A 4 53.74 -42.89 -31.52
N HIS A 5 52.98 -43.14 -32.60
CA HIS A 5 51.73 -42.45 -32.87
C HIS A 5 50.71 -42.86 -31.80
N SER A 6 49.97 -41.91 -31.24
CA SER A 6 48.67 -42.23 -30.66
C SER A 6 47.71 -41.07 -30.89
N GLN A 7 46.71 -41.33 -31.75
CA GLN A 7 45.52 -40.53 -31.91
C GLN A 7 44.89 -40.24 -30.54
N ASN A 8 44.63 -38.98 -30.23
CA ASN A 8 43.57 -38.67 -29.28
C ASN A 8 42.51 -37.80 -29.98
N GLN A 9 41.47 -38.52 -30.40
CA GLN A 9 40.22 -38.04 -30.96
C GLN A 9 39.67 -36.89 -30.11
N HIS A 10 39.84 -35.65 -30.56
CA HIS A 10 39.13 -34.53 -29.98
C HIS A 10 37.65 -34.67 -30.34
N SER A 11 36.88 -35.00 -29.30
CA SER A 11 35.43 -35.16 -29.31
C SER A 11 34.73 -33.95 -29.93
N PRO A 12 33.60 -34.13 -30.63
CA PRO A 12 32.93 -33.02 -31.30
C PRO A 12 32.46 -32.00 -30.27
N LYS A 13 32.84 -30.74 -30.51
CA LYS A 13 32.39 -29.56 -29.74
C LYS A 13 30.86 -29.58 -29.64
N HIS A 14 30.34 -29.83 -28.44
CA HIS A 14 28.94 -29.54 -28.13
C HIS A 14 28.69 -28.05 -28.40
N GLN A 15 27.96 -27.78 -29.49
CA GLN A 15 27.53 -26.43 -29.86
C GLN A 15 26.54 -25.91 -28.83
N ASN A 16 27.06 -25.24 -27.81
CA ASN A 16 26.29 -24.67 -26.71
C ASN A 16 25.94 -23.20 -27.00
N SER A 17 25.29 -22.91 -28.13
CA SER A 17 24.91 -21.54 -28.52
C SER A 17 23.45 -21.35 -28.97
N SER A 18 22.64 -22.41 -29.08
CA SER A 18 21.22 -22.30 -29.46
C SER A 18 20.29 -21.92 -28.29
N ASN A 19 20.75 -22.04 -27.04
CA ASN A 19 19.92 -21.92 -25.83
C ASN A 19 19.62 -20.47 -25.36
N LYS A 20 20.14 -19.45 -26.07
CA LYS A 20 19.97 -18.02 -25.73
C LYS A 20 19.05 -17.26 -26.70
N LYS A 21 18.38 -17.93 -27.63
CA LYS A 21 17.43 -17.25 -28.54
C LYS A 21 16.25 -16.73 -27.73
N ARG A 22 15.95 -15.43 -27.91
CA ARG A 22 14.77 -14.77 -27.35
C ARG A 22 13.54 -15.45 -27.95
N LEU A 23 12.51 -15.68 -27.14
CA LEU A 23 11.24 -16.22 -27.63
C LEU A 23 10.67 -15.26 -28.68
N THR A 24 10.21 -15.82 -29.80
CA THR A 24 9.54 -15.06 -30.86
C THR A 24 8.20 -14.54 -30.37
N HIS A 25 7.67 -13.51 -31.04
CA HIS A 25 6.39 -12.93 -30.66
C HIS A 25 5.26 -13.98 -30.68
N ASP A 26 5.26 -14.86 -31.68
CA ASP A 26 4.27 -15.94 -31.82
C ASP A 26 4.36 -16.98 -30.69
N GLN A 27 5.58 -17.36 -30.29
CA GLN A 27 5.81 -18.23 -29.13
C GLN A 27 5.29 -17.59 -27.84
N VAL A 28 5.55 -16.29 -27.64
CA VAL A 28 5.04 -15.55 -26.48
C VAL A 28 3.52 -15.49 -26.50
N ARG A 29 2.88 -15.19 -27.64
CA ARG A 29 1.41 -15.15 -27.74
C ARG A 29 0.76 -16.48 -27.33
N LEU A 30 1.33 -17.61 -27.72
CA LEU A 30 0.80 -18.91 -27.31
C LEU A 30 0.97 -19.13 -25.80
N LEU A 31 2.16 -18.85 -25.26
CA LEU A 31 2.43 -18.95 -23.82
C LEU A 31 1.49 -18.06 -23.00
N GLU A 32 1.20 -16.85 -23.48
CA GLU A 32 0.25 -15.94 -22.83
C GLU A 32 -1.18 -16.45 -22.87
N ARG A 33 -1.64 -17.00 -23.99
CA ARG A 33 -2.96 -17.62 -24.09
C ARG A 33 -3.09 -18.75 -23.07
N THR A 34 -2.12 -19.66 -23.02
CA THR A 34 -2.13 -20.78 -22.08
C THR A 34 -2.04 -20.30 -20.62
N PHE A 35 -1.23 -19.27 -20.34
CA PHE A 35 -1.11 -18.69 -19.01
C PHE A 35 -2.42 -18.03 -18.52
N THR A 36 -3.23 -17.49 -19.43
CA THR A 36 -4.53 -16.93 -19.06
C THR A 36 -5.47 -18.01 -18.52
N THR A 37 -5.46 -19.21 -19.12
CA THR A 37 -6.25 -20.36 -18.66
C THR A 37 -5.65 -21.02 -17.42
N THR A 38 -4.34 -21.27 -17.42
CA THR A 38 -3.67 -22.00 -16.33
C THR A 38 -2.42 -21.23 -15.87
N LYS A 39 -2.50 -20.62 -14.68
CA LYS A 39 -1.41 -19.82 -14.10
C LYS A 39 -0.24 -20.66 -13.59
N LYS A 40 -0.50 -21.93 -13.25
CA LYS A 40 0.50 -22.92 -12.83
C LYS A 40 0.95 -23.74 -14.03
N LEU A 41 2.27 -23.95 -14.14
CA LEU A 41 2.85 -24.75 -15.19
C LEU A 41 2.95 -26.21 -14.73
N GLU A 42 1.99 -27.03 -15.13
CA GLU A 42 2.04 -28.47 -14.84
C GLU A 42 3.11 -29.18 -15.68
N PRO A 43 3.70 -30.30 -15.20
CA PRO A 43 4.76 -31.02 -15.90
C PRO A 43 4.37 -31.46 -17.31
N GLU A 44 3.17 -32.00 -17.49
CA GLU A 44 2.64 -32.48 -18.77
C GLU A 44 2.46 -31.32 -19.75
N LEU A 45 1.86 -30.22 -19.28
CA LEU A 45 1.67 -29.01 -20.07
C LEU A 45 3.00 -28.40 -20.52
N LYS A 46 4.02 -28.42 -19.65
CA LYS A 46 5.37 -27.94 -19.98
C LYS A 46 5.97 -28.74 -21.14
N VAL A 47 5.83 -30.06 -21.14
CA VAL A 47 6.33 -30.92 -22.22
C VAL A 47 5.55 -30.67 -23.51
N GLN A 48 4.22 -30.55 -23.44
CA GLN A 48 3.38 -30.22 -24.60
C GLN A 48 3.77 -28.88 -25.23
N LEU A 49 3.91 -27.83 -24.41
CA LEU A 49 4.32 -26.50 -24.88
C LEU A 49 5.74 -26.51 -25.47
N ALA A 50 6.66 -27.28 -24.89
CA ALA A 50 8.03 -27.41 -25.40
C ALA A 50 8.04 -27.99 -26.80
N ASN A 51 7.27 -29.07 -27.00
CA ASN A 51 7.15 -29.74 -28.29
C ASN A 51 6.45 -28.84 -29.32
N GLN A 52 5.34 -28.21 -28.94
CA GLN A 52 4.55 -27.36 -29.83
C GLN A 52 5.30 -26.10 -30.28
N LEU A 53 6.10 -25.50 -29.40
CA LEU A 53 6.83 -24.26 -29.69
C LEU A 53 8.25 -24.48 -30.21
N GLY A 54 8.76 -25.72 -30.15
CA GLY A 54 10.16 -26.03 -30.44
C GLY A 54 11.14 -25.35 -29.47
N VAL A 55 10.71 -25.14 -28.22
CA VAL A 55 11.43 -24.38 -27.19
C VAL A 55 11.87 -25.31 -26.06
N PRO A 56 13.09 -25.17 -25.51
CA PRO A 56 13.54 -25.97 -24.39
C PRO A 56 12.59 -25.85 -23.17
N PRO A 57 12.22 -26.95 -22.48
CA PRO A 57 11.34 -26.92 -21.30
C PRO A 57 11.79 -25.95 -20.21
N ARG A 58 13.11 -25.73 -20.07
CA ARG A 58 13.72 -24.77 -19.16
C ARG A 58 13.30 -23.33 -19.48
N GLN A 59 13.28 -22.93 -20.75
CA GLN A 59 12.90 -21.58 -21.16
C GLN A 59 11.41 -21.32 -20.87
N ILE A 60 10.54 -22.32 -21.06
CA ILE A 60 9.12 -22.23 -20.70
C ILE A 60 8.96 -22.05 -19.19
N ALA A 61 9.70 -22.82 -18.40
CA ALA A 61 9.67 -22.69 -16.93
C ALA A 61 10.09 -21.28 -16.47
N ILE A 62 11.19 -20.74 -17.01
CA ILE A 62 11.67 -19.39 -16.71
C ILE A 62 10.64 -18.34 -17.16
N TRP A 63 10.06 -18.50 -18.34
CA TRP A 63 9.04 -17.59 -18.84
C TRP A 63 7.82 -17.56 -17.91
N TYR A 64 7.32 -18.72 -17.47
CA TYR A 64 6.21 -18.82 -16.53
C TYR A 64 6.55 -18.20 -15.16
N GLN A 65 7.77 -18.41 -14.65
CA GLN A 65 8.23 -17.77 -13.42
C GLN A 65 8.22 -16.25 -13.56
N ASN A 66 8.80 -15.71 -14.63
CA ASN A 66 8.82 -14.27 -14.91
C ASN A 66 7.42 -13.69 -15.11
N LYS A 67 6.54 -14.40 -15.82
CA LYS A 67 5.15 -13.98 -16.04
C LYS A 67 4.38 -13.92 -14.72
N ARG A 68 4.56 -14.91 -13.83
CA ARG A 68 3.96 -14.90 -12.48
C ARG A 68 4.51 -13.76 -11.62
N ALA A 69 5.82 -13.51 -11.66
CA ALA A 69 6.43 -12.40 -10.91
C ALA A 69 5.83 -11.06 -11.36
N ARG A 70 5.79 -10.80 -12.67
CA ARG A 70 5.18 -9.59 -13.25
C ARG A 70 3.69 -9.48 -12.90
N TRP A 71 2.93 -10.57 -13.01
CA TRP A 71 1.52 -10.57 -12.67
C TRP A 71 1.30 -10.27 -11.18
N LYS A 72 2.12 -10.82 -10.28
CA LYS A 72 2.04 -10.52 -8.85
C LYS A 72 2.34 -9.04 -8.59
N THR A 73 3.38 -8.50 -9.20
CA THR A 73 3.71 -7.06 -9.09
C THR A 73 2.55 -6.20 -9.58
N GLN A 74 1.99 -6.49 -10.76
CA GLN A 74 0.85 -5.76 -11.31
C GLN A 74 -0.39 -5.83 -10.41
N SER A 75 -0.67 -7.00 -9.83
CA SER A 75 -1.77 -7.15 -8.87
C SER A 75 -1.55 -6.27 -7.64
N LEU A 76 -0.35 -6.29 -7.07
CA LEU A 76 0.00 -5.46 -5.91
C LEU A 76 -0.09 -3.96 -6.21
N GLU A 77 0.35 -3.53 -7.39
CA GLU A 77 0.23 -2.14 -7.83
C GLU A 77 -1.24 -1.71 -7.93
N LEU A 78 -2.12 -2.56 -8.47
CA LEU A 78 -3.56 -2.28 -8.53
C LEU A 78 -4.19 -2.22 -7.14
N ASP A 79 -3.85 -3.17 -6.27
CA ASP A 79 -4.34 -3.21 -4.88
C ASP A 79 -3.89 -1.97 -4.10
N TYR A 80 -2.62 -1.58 -4.25
CA TYR A 80 -2.08 -0.36 -3.66
C TYR A 80 -2.83 0.88 -4.15
N ASN A 81 -3.02 1.04 -5.46
CA ASN A 81 -3.73 2.18 -6.02
C ASN A 81 -5.18 2.26 -5.53
N SER A 82 -5.86 1.12 -5.43
CA SER A 82 -7.22 1.02 -4.87
C SER A 82 -7.27 1.43 -3.41
N LEU A 83 -6.30 0.97 -2.60
CA LEU A 83 -6.21 1.33 -1.19
C LEU A 83 -5.87 2.81 -1.01
N HIS A 84 -4.96 3.34 -1.81
CA HIS A 84 -4.58 4.75 -1.78
C HIS A 84 -5.77 5.66 -2.13
N ALA A 85 -6.55 5.34 -3.16
CA ALA A 85 -7.75 6.10 -3.51
C ALA A 85 -8.76 6.14 -2.34
N LYS A 86 -8.99 5.01 -1.67
CA LYS A 86 -9.87 4.95 -0.48
C LYS A 86 -9.35 5.79 0.68
N LEU A 87 -8.04 5.84 0.86
CA LEU A 87 -7.42 6.68 1.89
C LEU A 87 -7.66 8.16 1.59
N GLU A 88 -7.43 8.59 0.34
CA GLU A 88 -7.67 9.98 -0.07
C GLU A 88 -9.14 10.39 0.10
N ASP A 89 -10.07 9.52 -0.28
CA ASP A 89 -11.51 9.74 -0.08
C ASP A 89 -11.84 9.90 1.42
N ALA A 90 -11.32 9.00 2.27
CA ALA A 90 -11.53 9.06 3.71
C ALA A 90 -10.94 10.33 4.34
N LEU A 91 -9.76 10.77 3.88
CA LEU A 91 -9.15 12.03 4.32
C LEU A 91 -9.97 13.24 3.86
N ALA A 92 -10.54 13.21 2.66
CA ALA A 92 -11.42 14.26 2.18
C ALA A 92 -12.71 14.34 3.01
N ASP A 93 -13.30 13.20 3.35
CA ASP A 93 -14.45 13.09 4.24
C ASP A 93 -14.13 13.61 5.64
N ARG A 94 -12.98 13.22 6.20
CA ARG A 94 -12.53 13.69 7.50
C ARG A 94 -12.41 15.21 7.54
N ARG A 95 -11.74 15.81 6.55
CA ARG A 95 -11.63 17.27 6.41
C ARG A 95 -12.99 17.95 6.29
N ARG A 96 -13.97 17.31 5.63
CA ARG A 96 -15.34 17.83 5.54
C ARG A 96 -16.02 17.81 6.91
N LEU A 97 -15.97 16.67 7.60
CA LEU A 97 -16.57 16.52 8.93
C LEU A 97 -15.95 17.47 9.96
N GLU A 98 -14.62 17.67 9.93
CA GLU A 98 -13.94 18.65 10.78
C GLU A 98 -14.51 20.07 10.59
N ARG A 99 -14.77 20.48 9.33
CA ARG A 99 -15.42 21.78 9.05
C ARG A 99 -16.85 21.83 9.56
N GLU A 100 -17.63 20.77 9.36
CA GLU A 100 -19.02 20.68 9.83
C GLU A 100 -19.08 20.75 11.37
N VAL A 101 -18.17 20.08 12.07
CA VAL A 101 -18.07 20.14 13.54
C VAL A 101 -17.81 21.57 14.00
N VAL A 102 -16.82 22.26 13.42
CA VAL A 102 -16.52 23.66 13.77
C VAL A 102 -17.73 24.57 13.52
N GLN A 103 -18.41 24.39 12.38
CA GLN A 103 -19.60 25.18 12.05
C GLN A 103 -20.73 24.93 13.07
N LEU A 104 -21.03 23.67 13.39
CA LEU A 104 -22.08 23.30 14.33
C LEU A 104 -21.78 23.78 15.75
N GLN A 105 -20.51 23.73 16.18
CA GLN A 105 -20.09 24.28 17.47
C GLN A 105 -20.34 25.79 17.56
N GLU A 106 -20.07 26.52 16.49
CA GLU A 106 -20.32 27.97 16.43
C GLU A 106 -21.82 28.28 16.41
N GLU A 107 -22.63 27.52 15.66
CA GLU A 107 -24.09 27.66 15.68
C GLU A 107 -24.67 27.36 17.07
N LEU A 108 -24.19 26.30 17.73
CA LEU A 108 -24.59 25.95 19.10
C LEU A 108 -24.24 27.07 20.08
N ARG A 109 -23.03 27.64 19.99
CA ARG A 109 -22.60 28.78 20.81
C ARG A 109 -23.52 29.98 20.65
N ARG A 110 -23.87 30.34 19.40
CA ARG A 110 -24.82 31.44 19.12
C ARG A 110 -26.21 31.15 19.69
N ALA A 111 -26.70 29.93 19.53
CA ALA A 111 -28.00 29.53 20.09
C ALA A 111 -28.02 29.63 21.63
N GLN A 112 -26.96 29.17 22.29
CA GLN A 112 -26.79 29.30 23.74
C GLN A 112 -26.77 30.78 24.18
N GLN A 113 -26.06 31.65 23.46
CA GLN A 113 -26.06 33.09 23.72
C GLN A 113 -27.47 33.69 23.56
N MET A 114 -28.21 33.36 22.50
CA MET A 114 -29.58 33.85 22.29
C MET A 114 -30.51 33.41 23.42
N VAL A 115 -30.45 32.15 23.84
CA VAL A 115 -31.23 31.63 24.98
C VAL A 115 -30.86 32.35 26.29
N PHE A 116 -29.58 32.60 26.52
CA PHE A 116 -29.10 33.34 27.69
C PHE A 116 -29.67 34.77 27.73
N HIS A 117 -29.70 35.47 26.60
CA HIS A 117 -30.29 36.81 26.50
C HIS A 117 -31.81 36.81 26.68
N LEU A 118 -32.53 35.82 26.15
CA LEU A 118 -33.99 35.71 26.32
C LEU A 118 -34.39 35.40 27.76
N ASN A 119 -33.56 34.67 28.51
CA ASN A 119 -33.78 34.40 29.94
C ASN A 119 -33.49 35.61 30.84
N GLN A 120 -32.80 36.64 30.33
CA GLN A 120 -32.61 37.93 30.99
C GLN A 120 -33.63 38.96 30.49
N GLY A 121 -34.90 38.80 30.88
CA GLY A 121 -35.95 39.82 30.70
C GLY A 121 -35.69 41.10 31.53
N PRO A 122 -36.43 42.20 31.28
CA PRO A 122 -36.08 43.54 31.75
C PRO A 122 -35.98 43.61 33.28
N ALA A 123 -34.89 44.23 33.76
CA ALA A 123 -34.59 44.45 35.17
C ALA A 123 -35.79 45.01 35.95
N GLN A 124 -36.35 44.20 36.84
CA GLN A 124 -37.16 44.67 37.95
C GLN A 124 -36.22 45.38 38.96
N PRO A 125 -36.67 46.44 39.65
CA PRO A 125 -35.82 47.25 40.54
C PRO A 125 -35.28 46.42 41.72
N PRO A 126 -34.15 46.83 42.34
CA PRO A 126 -33.44 45.98 43.28
C PRO A 126 -34.26 45.81 44.57
N VAL A 127 -34.84 44.62 44.75
CA VAL A 127 -35.24 44.16 46.08
C VAL A 127 -34.02 43.48 46.71
N ASN A 128 -33.53 44.13 47.76
CA ASN A 128 -32.45 43.66 48.61
C ASN A 128 -32.85 42.32 49.24
N VAL A 129 -32.21 41.23 48.80
CA VAL A 129 -32.24 39.96 49.51
C VAL A 129 -30.81 39.48 49.62
N SER A 130 -30.18 39.78 50.76
CA SER A 130 -29.00 39.08 51.24
C SER A 130 -29.30 37.60 51.31
N SER A 131 -28.57 36.78 50.56
CA SER A 131 -28.51 35.34 50.79
C SER A 131 -27.16 34.82 50.33
N ASN A 132 -26.52 34.13 51.27
CA ASN A 132 -25.12 33.70 51.31
C ASN A 132 -24.61 33.03 50.03
N SER A 133 -23.37 33.38 49.69
CA SER A 133 -22.50 32.60 48.82
C SER A 133 -22.03 31.33 49.53
N SER A 134 -22.25 30.17 48.92
CA SER A 134 -21.37 29.00 49.08
C SER A 134 -21.73 27.94 48.04
N CYS A 135 -20.95 27.86 46.96
CA CYS A 135 -20.83 26.64 46.17
C CYS A 135 -19.37 26.52 45.71
N ASP A 136 -18.74 25.42 46.12
CA ASP A 136 -17.35 25.08 45.85
C ASP A 136 -17.07 24.98 44.34
N GLU A 137 -15.97 25.60 43.92
CA GLU A 137 -15.41 25.40 42.59
C GLU A 137 -14.76 24.03 42.46
N GLY A 138 -15.35 23.18 41.62
CA GLY A 138 -14.71 22.00 41.09
C GLY A 138 -13.92 22.32 39.81
N GLY A 139 -12.60 22.15 39.87
CA GLY A 139 -11.77 21.65 38.76
C GLY A 139 -11.26 22.67 37.74
N SER A 140 -9.94 22.86 37.71
CA SER A 140 -9.23 23.30 36.51
C SER A 140 -8.00 22.43 36.29
N SER A 141 -8.14 21.45 35.38
CA SER A 141 -7.00 20.79 34.73
C SER A 141 -6.88 21.38 33.33
N SER A 142 -5.83 22.17 33.14
CA SER A 142 -5.39 22.69 31.86
C SER A 142 -5.05 21.53 30.92
N LEU A 143 -5.74 21.44 29.79
CA LEU A 143 -5.25 20.71 28.62
C LEU A 143 -4.95 21.72 27.53
N HIS A 144 -3.66 21.85 27.28
CA HIS A 144 -3.08 22.62 26.19
C HIS A 144 -3.53 22.01 24.86
N GLU A 145 -4.05 22.85 23.97
CA GLU A 145 -4.25 22.51 22.57
C GLU A 145 -2.89 22.27 21.90
N GLU A 146 -2.73 21.11 21.26
CA GLU A 146 -1.72 20.93 20.21
C GLU A 146 -2.37 20.27 18.99
N ALA A 147 -3.11 21.06 18.23
CA ALA A 147 -3.56 20.73 16.89
C ALA A 147 -2.37 20.87 15.91
N ASN A 148 -1.38 19.99 16.02
CA ASN A 148 -0.30 19.83 15.02
C ASN A 148 0.24 18.37 14.94
N GLY A 149 -0.33 17.42 15.69
CA GLY A 149 0.26 16.08 15.88
C GLY A 149 -0.04 15.03 14.79
N GLU A 150 -0.98 15.25 13.88
CA GLU A 150 -1.45 14.16 13.01
C GLU A 150 -0.67 13.96 11.71
N VAL A 151 0.01 15.00 11.20
CA VAL A 151 0.84 14.87 9.98
C VAL A 151 2.14 14.12 10.29
N LEU A 152 2.68 14.28 11.51
CA LEU A 152 3.86 13.55 11.98
C LEU A 152 3.58 12.07 12.23
N GLN A 153 2.31 11.70 12.45
CA GLN A 153 1.93 10.33 12.80
C GLN A 153 2.08 9.35 11.65
N LEU A 154 1.94 9.79 10.39
CA LEU A 154 2.13 8.94 9.22
C LEU A 154 3.61 8.67 8.94
N GLU A 155 4.48 9.68 9.11
CA GLU A 155 5.93 9.52 9.02
C GLU A 155 6.48 8.70 10.18
N GLU A 156 5.98 8.88 11.41
CA GLU A 156 6.33 8.03 12.56
C GLU A 156 5.84 6.59 12.42
N LEU A 157 4.62 6.37 11.91
CA LEU A 157 4.11 5.01 11.62
C LEU A 157 4.93 4.34 10.52
N TYR A 158 5.34 5.08 9.48
CA TYR A 158 6.21 4.57 8.43
C TYR A 158 7.62 4.25 8.96
N ALA A 159 8.20 5.12 9.80
CA ALA A 159 9.49 4.90 10.44
C ALA A 159 9.48 3.70 11.41
N CYS A 160 8.37 3.46 12.11
CA CYS A 160 8.17 2.28 12.95
C CYS A 160 8.06 0.98 12.13
N LEU A 161 7.42 1.03 10.96
CA LEU A 161 7.18 -0.13 10.12
C LEU A 161 8.42 -0.54 9.29
N TYR A 162 9.27 0.42 8.92
CA TYR A 162 10.48 0.21 8.12
C TYR A 162 11.78 0.40 8.92
N GLY A 163 11.71 0.22 10.24
CA GLY A 163 12.75 0.44 11.24
C GLY A 163 14.18 0.51 10.70
N ALA A 164 14.86 1.60 11.06
CA ALA A 164 16.27 1.91 10.83
C ALA A 164 17.17 0.65 10.67
N GLY A 165 17.22 0.12 9.45
CA GLY A 165 18.09 -0.98 9.05
C GLY A 165 19.49 -0.47 8.73
N GLY A 166 20.09 0.27 9.66
CA GLY A 166 21.50 0.62 9.63
C GLY A 166 22.32 -0.51 10.25
N SER A 167 22.55 -1.59 9.52
CA SER A 167 23.55 -2.61 9.87
C SER A 167 24.42 -2.92 8.65
N THR A 168 25.53 -2.19 8.59
CA THR A 168 26.86 -2.61 8.15
C THR A 168 26.94 -3.96 7.43
N TRP A 169 27.17 -3.93 6.12
CA TRP A 169 27.82 -5.04 5.42
C TRP A 169 29.33 -4.88 5.63
N GLY A 170 29.90 -5.73 6.48
CA GLY A 170 31.33 -5.99 6.60
C GLY A 170 31.63 -7.40 6.15
#